data_AF-X0TYC1-F1
#
_entry.id   AF-X0TYC1-F1
#
_cell.length_a   1.000
_cell.length_b   1.000
_cell.length_c   1.000
_cell.angle_alpha   90.00
_cell.angle_beta   90.00
_cell.angle_gamma   90.00
#
_symmetry.space_group_name_H-M   'P 1'
#
loop_
_entity.id
_entity.type
_entity.pdbx_description
1 polymer ?
#
loop_
_entity_poly.entity_id
_entity_poly.type
_entity_poly.pdbx_seq_one_letter_code
_entity_poly.pdbx_strand_id
1 'polypeptide(L)' 'MAKTFAAQSIPGNHDVDFVVEDGPLTAMNVKAIVLYSNGEEDMSRREVVDIWPELTTSQKAQIQTSYNRLVSLFDAHFLG' A
#
# COMPACT_ATOMS: atom_id res chain seq x y z
N MET A 1 5.45 -32.20 2.61
CA MET A 1 6.14 -31.02 2.04
C MET A 1 5.10 -29.92 1.91
N ALA A 2 5.34 -28.74 2.50
CA ALA A 2 4.42 -27.61 2.35
C ALA A 2 4.42 -27.19 0.87
N LYS A 3 3.27 -27.27 0.20
CA LYS A 3 3.11 -26.74 -1.16
C LYS A 3 3.29 -25.22 -1.07
N THR A 4 4.46 -24.71 -1.42
CA THR A 4 4.72 -23.27 -1.51
C THR A 4 4.03 -22.76 -2.76
N PHE A 5 2.96 -22.00 -2.57
CA PHE A 5 2.29 -21.35 -3.68
C PHE A 5 3.17 -20.24 -4.26
N ALA A 6 3.37 -20.22 -5.58
CA ALA A 6 4.00 -19.11 -6.28
C ALA A 6 3.03 -17.93 -6.33
N ALA A 7 3.46 -16.77 -5.82
CA ALA A 7 2.68 -15.54 -5.74
C ALA A 7 2.90 -14.67 -7.00
N GLN A 8 1.82 -14.23 -7.64
CA GLN A 8 1.86 -13.25 -8.73
C GLN A 8 0.90 -12.09 -8.47
N SER A 9 1.37 -10.87 -8.68
CA SER A 9 0.53 -9.66 -8.62
C SER A 9 -0.22 -9.47 -9.93
N ILE A 10 -1.48 -9.04 -9.84
CA ILE A 10 -2.29 -8.67 -11.00
C ILE A 10 -2.06 -7.18 -11.32
N PRO A 11 -1.67 -6.81 -12.56
CA PRO A 11 -1.46 -5.41 -12.94
C PRO A 11 -2.69 -4.53 -12.67
N GLY A 12 -2.47 -3.30 -12.17
CA GLY A 12 -3.54 -2.31 -11.97
C GLY A 12 -4.46 -2.55 -10.76
N ASN A 13 -4.13 -3.49 -9.88
CA ASN A 13 -4.96 -3.88 -8.75
C ASN A 13 -4.33 -3.55 -7.39
N HIS A 14 -3.56 -2.46 -7.32
CA HIS A 14 -2.98 -1.99 -6.07
C HIS A 14 -3.80 -0.79 -5.58
N ASP A 15 -4.46 -0.98 -4.45
CA ASP A 15 -5.05 0.10 -3.66
C ASP A 15 -4.07 0.49 -2.55
N VAL A 16 -4.03 1.76 -2.20
CA VAL A 16 -3.06 2.31 -1.24
C VAL A 16 -3.79 3.09 -0.17
N ASP A 17 -3.65 2.65 1.08
CA ASP A 17 -4.09 3.38 2.25
C ASP A 17 -2.90 3.96 3.01
N PHE A 18 -3.06 5.19 3.49
CA PHE A 18 -2.12 5.83 4.39
C PHE A 18 -2.67 5.81 5.82
N VAL A 19 -1.83 5.47 6.79
CA VAL A 19 -2.14 5.62 8.22
C VAL A 19 -1.42 6.84 8.75
N VAL A 20 -2.15 7.69 9.47
CA VAL A 20 -1.66 8.97 10.00
C VAL A 20 -1.90 8.98 11.50
N GLU A 21 -0.87 9.31 12.28
CA GLU A 21 -1.00 9.53 13.73
C GLU A 21 -0.40 10.89 14.07
N ASP A 22 -1.20 11.80 14.65
CA ASP A 22 -0.80 13.14 15.06
C ASP A 22 -0.14 14.01 13.96
N GLY A 23 -0.41 13.72 12.68
CA GLY A 23 0.08 14.47 11.52
C GLY A 23 0.98 13.68 10.57
N PRO A 24 2.08 13.03 11.02
CA PRO A 24 2.92 12.23 10.13
C PRO A 24 2.27 10.90 9.72
N LEU A 25 2.69 10.41 8.56
CA LEU A 25 2.41 9.07 8.08
C LEU A 25 3.22 8.03 8.87
N THR A 26 2.52 7.02 9.37
CA THR A 26 3.11 5.91 10.15
C THR A 26 3.08 4.58 9.41
N ALA A 27 2.18 4.41 8.43
CA ALA A 27 2.11 3.24 7.57
C ALA A 27 1.61 3.58 6.16
N MET A 28 1.96 2.71 5.21
CA MET A 28 1.49 2.75 3.82
C MET A 28 1.10 1.33 3.42
N ASN A 29 -0.20 1.04 3.55
CA ASN A 29 -0.75 -0.27 3.29
C ASN A 29 -1.09 -0.41 1.80
N VAL A 30 -0.40 -1.31 1.13
CA VAL A 30 -0.71 -1.70 -0.25
C VAL A 30 -1.60 -2.94 -0.21
N LYS A 31 -2.80 -2.83 -0.78
CA LYS A 31 -3.73 -3.95 -0.93
C LYS A 31 -3.74 -4.42 -2.37
N ALA A 32 -3.57 -5.72 -2.58
CA ALA A 32 -3.65 -6.30 -3.91
C ALA A 32 -4.24 -7.71 -3.86
N ILE A 33 -4.85 -8.14 -4.96
CA ILE A 33 -5.15 -9.56 -5.17
C ILE A 33 -3.89 -10.23 -5.69
N VAL A 34 -3.48 -11.26 -4.97
CA VAL A 34 -2.34 -12.12 -5.28
C VAL A 34 -2.88 -13.48 -5.70
N LEU A 35 -2.36 -13.99 -6.82
CA LEU A 35 -2.62 -15.35 -7.27
C LEU A 35 -1.56 -16.27 -6.69
N TYR A 36 -2.01 -17.30 -6.02
CA TYR A 36 -1.21 -18.34 -5.39
C TYR A 36 -1.44 -19.64 -6.17
N SER A 37 -0.39 -20.16 -6.81
CA SER A 37 -0.46 -21.44 -7.54
C SER A 37 0.57 -22.43 -7.04
N ASN A 38 0.19 -23.69 -6.87
CA ASN A 38 1.13 -24.77 -6.52
C ASN A 38 1.26 -25.84 -7.62
N GLY A 39 0.77 -25.56 -8.83
CA GLY A 39 0.80 -26.45 -9.98
C GLY A 39 -0.38 -27.43 -10.09
N GLU A 40 -1.22 -27.55 -9.06
CA GLU A 40 -2.45 -28.37 -9.07
C GLU A 40 -3.70 -27.55 -8.78
N GLU A 41 -3.58 -26.52 -7.96
CA GLU A 41 -4.67 -25.64 -7.54
C GLU A 41 -4.24 -24.17 -7.59
N ASP A 42 -5.14 -23.32 -8.07
CA ASP A 42 -4.99 -21.87 -8.08
C ASP A 42 -5.94 -21.24 -7.06
N MET A 43 -5.40 -20.35 -6.23
CA MET A 43 -6.16 -19.57 -5.26
C MET A 43 -5.90 -18.08 -5.47
N SER A 44 -6.98 -17.31 -5.45
CA SER A 44 -6.92 -15.85 -5.46
C SER A 44 -7.24 -15.31 -4.07
N ARG A 45 -6.37 -14.45 -3.53
CA ARG A 45 -6.56 -13.84 -2.21
C ARG A 45 -6.19 -12.37 -2.22
N ARG A 46 -6.97 -11.55 -1.51
CA ARG A 46 -6.58 -10.16 -1.23
C ARG A 46 -5.60 -10.16 -0.06
N GLU A 47 -4.40 -9.66 -0.34
CA GLU A 47 -3.34 -9.45 0.64
C GLU A 47 -3.19 -7.95 0.91
N VAL A 48 -2.71 -7.64 2.13
CA VAL A 48 -2.41 -6.28 2.57
C VAL A 48 -1.03 -6.29 3.20
N VAL A 49 -0.15 -5.39 2.74
CA VAL A 49 1.21 -5.27 3.25
C VAL A 49 1.50 -3.81 3.56
N ASP A 50 2.00 -3.55 4.77
CA ASP A 50 2.59 -2.25 5.09
C ASP A 50 4.00 -2.19 4.53
N ILE A 51 4.22 -1.34 3.53
CA ILE A 51 5.54 -1.17 2.92
C ILE A 51 6.34 -0.04 3.57
N TRP A 52 5.76 0.73 4.49
CA TRP A 52 6.41 1.89 5.10
C TRP A 52 7.76 1.56 5.76
N PRO A 53 7.92 0.44 6.52
CA PRO A 53 9.20 0.10 7.12
C PRO A 53 10.32 -0.12 6.10
N GLU A 54 9.97 -0.56 4.88
CA GLU A 54 10.92 -0.89 3.80
C GLU A 54 11.40 0.34 3.03
N LEU A 55 10.69 1.47 3.15
CA LEU A 55 11.05 2.71 2.46
C LEU A 55 12.24 3.42 3.13
N THR A 56 13.12 3.94 2.29
CA THR A 56 14.22 4.82 2.71
C THR A 56 13.69 6.13 3.29
N THR A 57 14.52 6.80 4.09
CA THR A 57 14.18 8.12 4.67
C THR A 57 13.80 9.15 3.61
N SER A 58 14.50 9.18 2.47
CA SER A 58 14.20 10.11 1.38
C SER A 58 12.84 9.83 0.72
N GLN A 59 12.51 8.56 0.48
CA GLN A 59 11.20 8.15 -0.04
C GLN A 59 10.08 8.52 0.92
N LYS A 60 10.24 8.23 2.22
CA LYS A 60 9.29 8.63 3.27
C LYS A 60 9.04 10.14 3.28
N ALA A 61 10.10 10.94 3.19
CA ALA A 61 10.01 12.40 3.16
C ALA A 61 9.27 12.92 1.92
N GLN A 62 9.51 12.33 0.74
CA GLN A 62 8.79 12.67 -0.48
C GLN A 62 7.30 12.37 -0.37
N ILE A 63 6.94 11.16 0.09
CA ILE A 63 5.54 10.76 0.27
C ILE A 63 4.84 11.65 1.30
N GLN A 64 5.48 11.94 2.44
CA GLN A 64 4.94 12.85 3.45
C GLN A 64 4.67 14.24 2.86
N THR A 65 5.59 14.77 2.04
CA THR A 65 5.42 16.07 1.39
C THR A 65 4.22 16.07 0.44
N SER A 66 4.07 15.02 -0.37
CA SER A 66 2.92 14.85 -1.26
C SER A 66 1.61 14.72 -0.49
N TYR A 67 1.59 13.94 0.60
CA TYR A 67 0.42 13.80 1.46
C TYR A 67 0.00 15.14 2.08
N ASN A 68 0.94 15.89 2.65
CA ASN A 68 0.67 17.22 3.21
C ASN A 68 0.08 18.17 2.15
N ARG A 69 0.57 18.09 0.91
CA ARG A 69 0.01 18.88 -0.20
C ARG A 69 -1.41 18.47 -0.55
N LEU A 70 -1.73 17.17 -0.56
CA LEU A 70 -3.09 16.67 -0.79
C LEU A 70 -4.06 17.16 0.28
N VAL A 71 -3.67 17.07 1.56
CA VAL A 71 -4.48 17.59 2.68
C VAL A 71 -4.72 19.09 2.52
N SER A 72 -3.66 19.88 2.27
CA SER A 72 -3.80 21.33 2.04
C SER A 72 -4.72 21.67 0.87
N LEU A 73 -4.70 20.89 -0.21
CA LEU A 73 -5.58 21.08 -1.36
C LEU A 73 -7.03 20.73 -1.02
N PHE A 74 -7.25 19.67 -0.25
CA PHE A 74 -8.57 19.28 0.23
C PHE A 74 -9.15 20.38 1.14
N ASP A 75 -8.37 20.84 2.12
CA ASP A 75 -8.78 21.89 3.04
C ASP A 75 -9.13 23.18 2.30
N ALA A 76 -8.28 23.61 1.36
CA ALA A 76 -8.55 24.79 0.53
C ALA A 76 -9.81 24.65 -0.33
N HIS A 77 -10.19 23.43 -0.71
CA HIS A 77 -11.38 23.19 -1.52
C HIS A 77 -12.67 23.14 -0.69
N PHE A 78 -12.61 22.61 0.53
CA PHE A 78 -13.81 22.30 1.33
C PHE A 78 -13.96 23.12 2.61
N LEU A 79 -12.88 23.63 3.19
CA LEU A 79 -12.87 24.25 4.51
C LEU A 79 -12.58 25.76 4.48
N GLY A 80 -12.03 26.29 3.38
CA GLY A 80 -11.73 27.72 3.18
C GLY A 80 -10.38 28.13 3.73
#